data_AF-A0A2A5BFH7-F1
#
_entry.id   AF-A0A2A5BFH7-F1
#
_cell.length_a   1.000
_cell.length_b   1.000
_cell.length_c   1.000
_cell.angle_alpha   90.00
_cell.angle_beta   90.00
_cell.angle_gamma   90.00
#
_symmetry.space_group_name_H-M   'P 1'
#
loop_
_entity.id
_entity.type
_entity.pdbx_description
1 polymer ?
#
loop_
_entity_poly.entity_id
_entity_poly.type
_entity_poly.pdbx_seq_one_letter_code
_entity_poly.pdbx_strand_id
1 'polypeptide(L)'
;MSEHNSNKPVSFQEKLEKNIWALVLATAMIVSVGGIVEIVPLFYLKTTFEDINHPEYEELKGVRPYTALELAGRDIYQREGCYLCHSQMIRPFRDEKDRYGHYSLAVESKYDHPFQWGSKRTGPDIARLGGKYSDEWHRQHLRAPRSVVPESVMPNYPWLDNATIDGVGMEKRLKAMRVLGVPYSDEDIRTAAEDVEGKTEMDAMVAYLQMLGTMIKFQPGRDYRD
;
A
#
# COMPACT_ATOMS: atom_id res chain seq x y z
N MET A 1 -20.69 64.17 -28.81
CA MET A 1 -20.96 62.86 -29.43
C MET A 1 -19.62 62.23 -29.74
N SER A 2 -19.15 61.30 -28.91
CA SER A 2 -17.98 60.48 -29.23
C SER A 2 -18.49 59.06 -29.33
N GLU A 3 -18.67 58.59 -30.57
CA GLU A 3 -19.03 57.22 -30.86
C GLU A 3 -17.86 56.32 -30.44
N HIS A 4 -18.01 55.63 -29.31
CA HIS A 4 -17.13 54.53 -28.94
C HIS A 4 -17.42 53.35 -29.86
N ASN A 5 -16.73 53.30 -31.00
CA ASN A 5 -16.74 52.16 -31.89
C ASN A 5 -15.94 51.01 -31.25
N SER A 6 -16.58 50.19 -30.42
CA SER A 6 -15.94 49.07 -29.70
C SER A 6 -15.92 47.76 -30.50
N ASN A 7 -15.75 47.83 -31.82
CA ASN A 7 -15.64 46.65 -32.70
C ASN A 7 -14.24 46.01 -32.66
N LYS A 8 -13.61 45.92 -31.48
CA LYS A 8 -12.41 45.10 -31.34
C LYS A 8 -12.85 43.63 -31.29
N PRO A 9 -12.29 42.75 -32.15
CA PRO A 9 -12.59 41.34 -32.08
C PRO A 9 -12.18 40.82 -30.70
N VAL A 10 -13.18 40.37 -29.93
CA VAL A 10 -12.97 39.80 -28.60
C VAL A 10 -12.24 38.46 -28.77
N SER A 11 -11.11 38.30 -28.07
CA SER A 11 -10.32 37.07 -28.16
C SER A 11 -11.07 35.88 -27.58
N PHE A 12 -10.69 34.66 -27.96
CA PHE A 12 -11.28 33.44 -27.39
C PHE A 12 -11.10 33.38 -25.87
N GLN A 13 -9.90 33.76 -25.39
CA GLN A 13 -9.61 33.88 -23.97
C GLN A 13 -10.56 34.85 -23.26
N GLU A 14 -10.74 36.05 -23.82
CA GLU A 14 -11.58 37.08 -23.20
C GLU A 14 -13.07 36.68 -23.18
N LYS A 15 -13.53 35.85 -24.13
CA LYS A 15 -14.87 35.25 -24.11
C LYS A 15 -15.03 34.22 -22.98
N LEU A 16 -14.01 33.42 -22.71
CA LEU A 16 -14.02 32.45 -21.60
C LEU A 16 -13.95 33.16 -20.24
N GLU A 17 -13.09 34.16 -20.09
CA GLU A 17 -12.89 34.88 -18.83
C GLU A 17 -14.14 35.66 -18.38
N LYS A 18 -14.94 36.16 -19.33
CA LYS A 18 -16.19 36.90 -19.03
C LYS A 18 -17.38 35.99 -18.71
N ASN A 19 -17.27 34.67 -18.90
CA ASN A 19 -18.33 33.71 -18.64
C ASN A 19 -17.88 32.68 -17.60
N ILE A 20 -18.41 32.78 -16.37
CA ILE A 20 -18.04 31.90 -15.27
C ILE A 20 -18.20 30.42 -15.58
N TRP A 21 -19.26 30.02 -16.30
CA TRP A 21 -19.49 28.64 -16.68
C TRP A 21 -18.48 28.15 -17.72
N ALA A 22 -18.15 29.01 -18.69
CA ALA A 22 -17.16 28.69 -19.70
C ALA A 22 -15.76 28.52 -19.08
N LEU A 23 -15.39 29.41 -18.15
CA LEU A 23 -14.13 29.32 -17.42
C LEU A 23 -14.04 28.07 -16.53
N VAL A 24 -15.12 27.75 -15.80
CA VAL A 24 -15.19 26.55 -14.96
C VAL A 24 -15.06 25.28 -15.79
N LEU A 25 -15.79 25.17 -16.91
CA LEU A 25 -15.72 24.01 -17.79
C LEU A 25 -14.34 23.86 -18.45
N ALA A 26 -13.75 24.95 -18.92
CA ALA A 26 -12.40 24.92 -19.51
C ALA A 26 -11.35 24.48 -18.47
N THR A 27 -11.43 25.02 -17.24
CA THR A 27 -10.51 24.64 -16.15
C THR A 27 -10.69 23.18 -15.76
N ALA A 28 -11.93 22.73 -15.56
CA ALA A 28 -12.23 21.34 -15.23
C ALA A 28 -11.67 20.39 -16.29
N MET A 29 -11.88 20.69 -17.58
CA MET A 29 -11.37 19.90 -18.69
C MET A 29 -9.84 19.80 -18.66
N ILE A 30 -9.14 20.92 -18.51
CA ILE A 30 -7.67 20.95 -18.52
C ILE A 30 -7.09 20.19 -17.32
N VAL A 31 -7.63 20.40 -16.12
CA VAL A 31 -7.17 19.70 -14.91
C VAL A 31 -7.45 18.19 -14.99
N SER A 32 -8.56 17.77 -15.61
CA SER A 32 -8.88 16.36 -15.78
C SER A 32 -7.95 15.62 -16.74
N VAL A 33 -7.29 16.29 -17.69
CA VAL A 33 -6.41 15.61 -18.66
C VAL A 33 -5.30 14.82 -17.96
N GLY A 34 -4.62 15.42 -16.98
CA GLY A 34 -3.53 14.75 -16.26
C GLY A 34 -4.01 13.49 -15.53
N GLY A 35 -5.10 13.62 -14.76
CA GLY A 35 -5.70 12.48 -14.06
C GLY A 35 -6.16 11.37 -15.01
N ILE A 36 -6.76 11.71 -16.15
CA ILE A 36 -7.18 10.72 -17.15
C ILE A 36 -5.96 10.00 -17.73
N VAL A 37 -4.92 10.71 -18.15
CA VAL A 37 -3.75 10.12 -18.81
C VAL A 37 -2.90 9.28 -17.86
N GLU A 38 -2.80 9.67 -16.59
CA GLU A 38 -1.96 8.95 -15.62
C GLU A 38 -2.70 7.80 -14.91
N ILE A 39 -3.98 7.96 -14.58
CA ILE A 39 -4.71 7.00 -13.73
C ILE A 39 -5.48 5.98 -14.57
N VAL A 40 -6.21 6.41 -15.61
CA VAL A 40 -7.12 5.53 -16.35
C VAL A 40 -6.38 4.38 -17.05
N PRO A 41 -5.24 4.59 -17.73
CA PRO A 41 -4.50 3.49 -18.36
C PRO A 41 -4.06 2.40 -17.39
N LEU A 42 -3.73 2.73 -16.14
CA LEU A 42 -3.26 1.75 -15.16
C LEU A 42 -4.29 0.64 -14.86
N PHE A 43 -5.59 0.92 -15.04
CA PHE A 43 -6.65 -0.08 -14.89
C PHE A 43 -6.73 -1.12 -16.02
N TYR A 44 -6.18 -0.80 -17.20
CA TYR A 44 -6.32 -1.62 -18.41
C TYR A 44 -5.00 -2.16 -18.93
N LEU A 45 -3.88 -1.52 -18.58
CA LEU A 45 -2.54 -1.95 -18.99
C LEU A 45 -2.19 -3.27 -18.30
N LYS A 46 -1.97 -4.30 -19.12
CA LYS A 46 -1.51 -5.63 -18.66
C LYS A 46 -0.10 -5.59 -18.07
N THR A 47 0.67 -4.55 -18.37
CA THR A 47 2.01 -4.32 -17.87
C THR A 47 2.04 -3.76 -16.45
N THR A 48 0.90 -3.38 -15.86
CA THR A 48 0.84 -2.80 -14.51
C THR A 48 1.24 -3.82 -13.43
N PHE A 49 0.86 -5.09 -13.60
CA PHE A 49 1.17 -6.16 -12.66
C PHE A 49 1.94 -7.27 -13.36
N GLU A 50 3.06 -7.68 -12.76
CA GLU A 50 4.02 -8.60 -13.35
C GLU A 50 3.45 -10.01 -13.53
N ASP A 51 2.47 -10.43 -12.72
CA ASP A 51 1.77 -11.72 -12.89
C ASP A 51 0.91 -11.77 -14.16
N ILE A 52 0.44 -10.62 -14.64
CA ILE A 52 -0.31 -10.49 -15.88
C ILE A 52 0.64 -10.35 -17.07
N ASN A 53 1.74 -9.61 -16.90
CA ASN A 53 2.74 -9.40 -17.95
C ASN A 53 3.58 -10.65 -18.23
N HIS A 54 3.91 -11.42 -17.19
CA HIS A 54 4.73 -12.64 -17.23
C HIS A 54 3.98 -13.84 -16.64
N PRO A 55 2.92 -14.34 -17.31
CA PRO A 55 2.12 -15.46 -16.82
C PRO A 55 2.92 -16.77 -16.67
N GLU A 56 4.08 -16.87 -17.32
CA GLU A 56 5.03 -17.97 -17.22
C GLU A 56 5.88 -17.96 -15.94
N TYR A 57 5.85 -16.88 -15.15
CA TYR A 57 6.56 -16.78 -13.87
C TYR A 57 5.69 -17.34 -12.75
N GLU A 58 5.74 -18.65 -12.56
CA GLU A 58 4.94 -19.37 -11.55
C GLU A 58 5.14 -18.83 -10.13
N GLU A 59 6.33 -18.32 -9.80
CA GLU A 59 6.61 -17.74 -8.48
C GLU A 59 5.77 -16.48 -8.16
N LEU A 60 5.27 -15.76 -9.17
CA LEU A 60 4.42 -14.58 -8.99
C LEU A 60 2.98 -14.95 -8.61
N LYS A 61 2.53 -16.16 -8.99
CA LYS A 61 1.20 -16.69 -8.63
C LYS A 61 1.09 -17.03 -7.14
N GLY A 62 2.21 -17.03 -6.41
CA GLY A 62 2.26 -17.24 -4.96
C GLY A 62 1.69 -16.07 -4.13
N VAL A 63 1.45 -14.90 -4.74
CA VAL A 63 0.85 -13.76 -4.04
C VAL A 63 -0.62 -14.05 -3.71
N ARG A 64 -0.90 -14.22 -2.42
CA ARG A 64 -2.23 -14.50 -1.87
C ARG A 64 -2.79 -13.31 -1.09
N PRO A 65 -4.11 -13.23 -0.87
CA PRO A 65 -4.68 -12.33 0.13
C PRO A 65 -4.06 -12.55 1.52
N TYR A 66 -4.07 -11.49 2.33
CA TYR A 66 -3.69 -11.57 3.74
C TYR A 66 -4.63 -12.52 4.48
N THR A 67 -4.11 -13.31 5.43
CA THR A 67 -4.97 -14.00 6.39
C THR A 67 -5.72 -12.99 7.25
N ALA A 68 -6.76 -13.41 7.98
CA ALA A 68 -7.50 -12.51 8.87
C ALA A 68 -6.57 -11.82 9.90
N LEU A 69 -5.64 -12.59 10.48
CA LEU A 69 -4.67 -12.07 11.45
C LEU A 69 -3.65 -11.11 10.82
N GLU A 70 -3.14 -11.42 9.63
CA GLU A 70 -2.23 -10.53 8.88
C GLU A 70 -2.94 -9.22 8.49
N LEU A 71 -4.21 -9.28 8.07
CA LEU A 71 -4.97 -8.09 7.71
C LEU A 71 -5.26 -7.22 8.94
N ALA A 72 -5.61 -7.81 10.08
CA ALA A 72 -5.74 -7.10 11.34
C ALA A 72 -4.41 -6.40 11.71
N GLY A 73 -3.28 -7.08 11.56
CA GLY A 73 -1.95 -6.52 11.78
C GLY A 73 -1.63 -5.34 10.87
N ARG A 74 -2.01 -5.43 9.59
CA ARG A 74 -1.89 -4.33 8.62
C ARG A 74 -2.77 -3.14 8.97
N ASP A 75 -3.97 -3.37 9.48
CA ASP A 75 -4.86 -2.30 9.94
C ASP A 75 -4.30 -1.60 11.19
N ILE A 76 -3.69 -2.36 12.10
CA ILE A 76 -2.97 -1.80 13.27
C ILE A 76 -1.73 -1.03 12.82
N TYR A 77 -0.95 -1.55 11.86
CA TYR A 77 0.21 -0.85 11.27
C TYR A 77 -0.17 0.53 10.72
N GLN A 78 -1.33 0.62 10.07
CA GLN A 78 -1.87 1.89 9.60
C GLN A 78 -2.37 2.78 10.75
N ARG A 79 -3.10 2.22 11.72
CA ARG A 79 -3.60 2.97 12.89
C ARG A 79 -2.47 3.60 13.69
N GLU A 80 -1.38 2.87 13.87
CA GLU A 80 -0.20 3.30 14.63
C GLU A 80 0.74 4.24 13.83
N GLY A 81 0.43 4.49 12.56
CA GLY A 81 1.17 5.43 11.73
C GLY A 81 2.57 4.95 11.35
N CYS A 82 2.84 3.64 11.37
CA CYS A 82 4.17 3.08 11.09
C CYS A 82 4.70 3.51 9.70
N TYR A 83 3.81 3.69 8.73
CA TYR A 83 4.11 4.19 7.38
C TYR A 83 4.74 5.60 7.34
N LEU A 84 4.63 6.38 8.42
CA LEU A 84 5.29 7.70 8.53
C LEU A 84 6.81 7.59 8.71
N CYS A 85 7.28 6.42 9.15
CA CYS A 85 8.69 6.15 9.44
C CYS A 85 9.28 5.04 8.58
N HIS A 86 8.48 4.04 8.19
CA HIS A 86 8.91 2.86 7.46
C HIS A 86 8.26 2.81 6.09
N SER A 87 9.07 2.59 5.06
CA SER A 87 8.58 2.33 3.71
C SER A 87 8.45 0.83 3.45
N GLN A 88 7.55 0.50 2.53
CA GLN A 88 7.41 -0.85 1.97
C GLN A 88 7.55 -0.83 0.45
N MET A 89 8.65 -0.25 -0.03
CA MET A 89 8.95 -0.16 -1.46
C MET A 89 10.45 -0.07 -1.67
N ILE A 90 11.07 -1.19 -2.04
CA ILE A 90 12.50 -1.25 -2.33
C ILE A 90 12.71 -0.83 -3.78
N ARG A 91 13.54 0.19 -3.98
CA ARG A 91 13.84 0.74 -5.32
C ARG A 91 14.86 -0.14 -6.04
N PRO A 92 14.86 -0.16 -7.39
CA PRO A 92 15.73 -1.00 -8.21
C PRO A 92 17.16 -0.43 -8.33
N PHE A 93 17.79 -0.17 -7.18
CA PHE A 93 19.19 0.24 -7.09
C PHE A 93 19.99 -0.84 -6.36
N ARG A 94 21.28 -0.96 -6.71
CA ARG A 94 22.16 -1.94 -6.10
C ARG A 94 22.27 -1.79 -4.58
N ASP A 95 22.47 -0.57 -4.06
CA ASP A 95 22.58 -0.33 -2.61
C ASP A 95 21.28 -0.69 -1.85
N GLU A 96 20.11 -0.43 -2.45
CA GLU A 96 18.84 -0.88 -1.85
C GLU A 96 18.70 -2.39 -1.88
N LYS A 97 19.14 -3.02 -2.97
CA LYS A 97 19.14 -4.48 -3.08
C LYS A 97 20.02 -5.13 -2.02
N ASP A 98 21.24 -4.63 -1.85
CA ASP A 98 22.20 -5.18 -0.89
C ASP A 98 21.72 -4.98 0.56
N ARG A 99 20.98 -3.90 0.84
CA ARG A 99 20.45 -3.60 2.18
C ARG A 99 19.15 -4.35 2.52
N TYR A 100 18.20 -4.38 1.59
CA TYR A 100 16.83 -4.82 1.87
C TYR A 100 16.45 -6.12 1.17
N GLY A 101 17.05 -6.43 0.02
CA GLY A 101 16.72 -7.60 -0.81
C GLY A 101 16.16 -7.19 -2.17
N HIS A 102 15.51 -8.12 -2.87
CA HIS A 102 14.96 -7.85 -4.21
C HIS A 102 14.05 -6.60 -4.22
N TYR A 103 14.16 -5.79 -5.28
CA TYR A 103 13.30 -4.62 -5.47
C TYR A 103 11.83 -5.04 -5.44
N SER A 104 10.96 -4.14 -4.98
CA SER A 104 9.53 -4.42 -4.88
C SER A 104 8.90 -4.49 -6.26
N LEU A 105 8.03 -5.48 -6.48
CA LEU A 105 7.20 -5.62 -7.68
C LEU A 105 5.80 -5.05 -7.41
N ALA A 106 5.13 -4.58 -8.46
CA ALA A 106 3.77 -4.05 -8.35
C ALA A 106 2.77 -5.13 -7.87
N VAL A 107 2.95 -6.38 -8.31
CA VAL A 107 2.12 -7.53 -7.93
C VAL A 107 2.06 -7.76 -6.41
N GLU A 108 3.12 -7.40 -5.68
CA GLU A 108 3.16 -7.59 -4.22
C GLU A 108 2.18 -6.70 -3.46
N SER A 109 1.85 -5.54 -4.02
CA SER A 109 0.89 -4.60 -3.45
C SER A 109 -0.49 -4.67 -4.09
N LYS A 110 -0.75 -5.68 -4.94
CA LYS A 110 -2.03 -5.86 -5.65
C LYS A 110 -3.25 -5.93 -4.72
N TYR A 111 -3.08 -6.45 -3.51
CA TYR A 111 -4.15 -6.56 -2.51
C TYR A 111 -4.07 -5.49 -1.40
N ASP A 112 -3.17 -4.51 -1.52
CA ASP A 112 -3.04 -3.45 -0.54
C ASP A 112 -4.07 -2.34 -0.77
N HIS A 113 -5.13 -2.37 0.03
CA HIS A 113 -6.11 -1.29 0.09
C HIS A 113 -6.03 -0.58 1.45
N PRO A 114 -5.45 0.63 1.55
CA PRO A 114 -4.61 1.33 0.57
C PRO A 114 -3.14 0.83 0.53
N PHE A 115 -2.40 1.13 -0.54
CA PHE A 115 -0.97 0.78 -0.67
C PHE A 115 -0.13 1.27 0.54
N GLN A 116 0.90 0.51 0.94
CA GLN A 116 1.77 0.86 2.08
C GLN A 116 3.17 1.32 1.66
N TRP A 117 3.34 1.75 0.41
CA TRP A 117 4.60 2.34 -0.04
C TRP A 117 4.88 3.61 0.77
N GLY A 118 6.08 3.71 1.33
CA GLY A 118 6.43 4.85 2.17
C GLY A 118 6.89 6.05 1.36
N SER A 119 6.66 7.24 1.90
CA SER A 119 7.20 8.50 1.39
C SER A 119 8.42 8.99 2.17
N LYS A 120 8.75 8.33 3.29
CA LYS A 120 9.86 8.67 4.19
C LYS A 120 10.48 7.40 4.79
N ARG A 121 11.76 7.50 5.16
CA ARG A 121 12.51 6.46 5.90
C ARG A 121 13.20 7.10 7.09
N THR A 122 12.48 7.19 8.21
CA THR A 122 13.09 7.48 9.53
C THR A 122 13.66 6.19 10.10
N GLY A 123 12.91 5.09 9.96
CA GLY A 123 13.41 3.73 10.13
C GLY A 123 13.69 3.06 8.78
N PRO A 124 14.21 1.82 8.79
CA PRO A 124 14.54 1.08 7.58
C PRO A 124 13.29 0.73 6.75
N ASP A 125 13.49 0.41 5.47
CA ASP A 125 12.44 -0.23 4.66
C ASP A 125 12.14 -1.63 5.19
N ILE A 126 10.86 -2.01 5.21
CA ILE A 126 10.38 -3.29 5.77
C ILE A 126 9.69 -4.19 4.73
N ALA A 127 9.73 -3.86 3.43
CA ALA A 127 9.07 -4.65 2.38
C ALA A 127 9.51 -6.12 2.32
N ARG A 128 10.70 -6.43 2.87
CA ARG A 128 11.32 -7.76 2.93
C ARG A 128 11.71 -8.12 4.36
N LEU A 129 10.88 -7.78 5.34
CA LEU A 129 11.19 -8.03 6.74
C LEU A 129 10.94 -9.49 7.15
N GLY A 130 10.01 -10.16 6.47
CA GLY A 130 9.57 -11.50 6.83
C GLY A 130 10.71 -12.51 6.94
N GLY A 131 10.78 -13.19 8.10
CA GLY A 131 11.80 -14.18 8.42
C GLY A 131 13.19 -13.63 8.76
N LYS A 132 13.43 -12.31 8.73
CA LYS A 132 14.74 -11.73 9.10
C LYS A 132 14.96 -11.68 10.61
N TYR A 133 13.89 -11.53 11.38
CA TYR A 133 13.91 -11.51 12.84
C TYR A 133 12.89 -12.51 13.39
N SER A 134 13.12 -12.99 14.62
CA SER A 134 12.15 -13.85 15.29
C SER A 134 10.93 -13.06 15.75
N ASP A 135 9.81 -13.75 15.94
CA ASP A 135 8.60 -13.14 16.49
C ASP A 135 8.87 -12.50 17.86
N GLU A 136 9.68 -13.13 18.70
CA GLU A 136 10.04 -12.58 20.01
C GLU A 136 10.89 -11.31 19.89
N TRP A 137 11.80 -11.24 18.91
CA TRP A 137 12.52 -9.99 18.62
C TRP A 137 11.54 -8.89 18.22
N HIS A 138 10.56 -9.19 17.37
CA HIS A 138 9.53 -8.20 17.01
C HIS A 138 8.72 -7.73 18.22
N ARG A 139 8.29 -8.64 19.09
CA ARG A 139 7.57 -8.29 20.34
C ARG A 139 8.41 -7.39 21.24
N GLN A 140 9.68 -7.73 21.48
CA GLN A 140 10.58 -6.93 22.31
C GLN A 140 10.86 -5.57 21.68
N HIS A 141 11.14 -5.53 20.38
CA HIS A 141 11.37 -4.31 19.63
C HIS A 141 10.14 -3.40 19.65
N LEU A 142 8.93 -3.91 19.42
CA LEU A 142 7.72 -3.09 19.45
C LEU A 142 7.39 -2.57 20.86
N ARG A 143 7.60 -3.39 21.90
CA ARG A 143 7.41 -2.95 23.31
C ARG A 143 8.36 -1.82 23.67
N ALA A 144 9.64 -1.98 23.36
CA ALA A 144 10.68 -1.04 23.70
C ALA A 144 11.83 -1.11 22.70
N PRO A 145 11.80 -0.36 21.58
CA PRO A 145 12.81 -0.45 20.53
C PRO A 145 14.24 -0.25 21.05
N ARG A 146 14.39 0.64 22.06
CA ARG A 146 15.68 0.95 22.69
C ARG A 146 16.25 -0.17 23.57
N SER A 147 15.49 -1.22 23.88
CA SER A 147 16.00 -2.38 24.62
C SER A 147 16.85 -3.30 23.75
N VAL A 148 16.57 -3.35 22.44
CA VAL A 148 17.26 -4.19 21.46
C VAL A 148 18.10 -3.38 20.46
N VAL A 149 17.76 -2.10 20.24
CA VAL A 149 18.50 -1.15 19.41
C VAL A 149 18.61 0.18 20.18
N PRO A 150 19.65 0.38 21.01
CA PRO A 150 19.76 1.51 21.94
C PRO A 150 19.57 2.90 21.30
N GLU A 151 20.02 3.07 20.06
CA GLU A 151 19.96 4.28 19.27
C GLU A 151 18.62 4.49 18.53
N SER A 152 17.68 3.57 18.68
CA SER A 152 16.39 3.64 17.98
C SER A 152 15.62 4.90 18.35
N VAL A 153 15.06 5.57 17.35
CA VAL A 153 14.15 6.70 17.50
C VAL A 153 12.67 6.28 17.42
N MET A 154 12.40 4.98 17.23
CA MET A 154 11.05 4.44 17.12
C MET A 154 10.30 4.56 18.46
N PRO A 155 9.01 4.93 18.48
CA PRO A 155 8.19 4.95 19.68
C PRO A 155 7.99 3.55 20.31
N ASN A 156 7.59 3.52 21.57
CA ASN A 156 7.17 2.28 22.25
C ASN A 156 5.70 1.99 21.95
N TYR A 157 5.35 0.72 21.70
CA TYR A 157 3.97 0.24 21.46
C TYR A 157 3.53 -0.88 22.44
N PRO A 158 3.71 -0.73 23.77
CA PRO A 158 3.42 -1.80 24.74
C PRO A 158 1.93 -2.10 24.89
N TRP A 159 1.04 -1.20 24.48
CA TRP A 159 -0.40 -1.43 24.55
C TRP A 159 -0.87 -2.58 23.65
N LEU A 160 -0.13 -2.87 22.58
CA LEU A 160 -0.44 -3.96 21.66
C LEU A 160 -0.46 -5.34 22.34
N ASP A 161 0.24 -5.51 23.46
CA ASP A 161 0.27 -6.78 24.20
C ASP A 161 -1.07 -7.15 24.84
N ASN A 162 -1.88 -6.15 25.19
CA ASN A 162 -3.11 -6.35 25.96
C ASN A 162 -4.37 -6.05 25.15
N ALA A 163 -4.23 -5.31 24.04
CA ALA A 163 -5.34 -5.03 23.15
C ALA A 163 -5.71 -6.29 22.34
N THR A 164 -7.00 -6.57 22.25
CA THR A 164 -7.55 -7.73 21.53
C THR A 164 -8.10 -7.32 20.17
N ILE A 165 -8.17 -8.28 19.24
CA ILE A 165 -8.73 -8.05 17.90
C ILE A 165 -10.26 -8.23 17.91
N ASP A 166 -10.99 -7.32 17.26
CA ASP A 166 -12.43 -7.46 17.04
C ASP A 166 -12.73 -8.48 15.93
N GLY A 167 -12.99 -9.73 16.33
CA GLY A 167 -13.32 -10.82 15.40
C GLY A 167 -14.58 -10.57 14.56
N VAL A 168 -15.62 -9.95 15.13
CA VAL A 168 -16.87 -9.63 14.39
C VAL A 168 -16.60 -8.55 13.35
N GLY A 169 -15.72 -7.59 13.67
CA GLY A 169 -15.21 -6.60 12.74
C GLY A 169 -14.44 -7.21 11.57
N MET A 170 -13.68 -8.29 11.80
CA MET A 170 -12.87 -8.93 10.77
C MET A 170 -13.68 -9.56 9.65
N GLU A 171 -14.82 -10.19 9.92
CA GLU A 171 -15.69 -10.70 8.84
C GLU A 171 -16.13 -9.56 7.90
N LYS A 172 -16.55 -8.42 8.48
CA LYS A 172 -16.98 -7.25 7.71
C LYS A 172 -15.81 -6.69 6.90
N ARG A 173 -14.60 -6.71 7.46
CA ARG A 173 -13.38 -6.26 6.80
C ARG A 173 -13.07 -7.11 5.58
N LEU A 174 -13.09 -8.44 5.71
CA LEU A 174 -12.85 -9.35 4.57
C LEU A 174 -13.94 -9.24 3.51
N LYS A 175 -15.21 -9.08 3.90
CA LYS A 175 -16.32 -8.79 2.95
C LYS A 175 -16.05 -7.51 2.16
N ALA A 176 -15.59 -6.44 2.83
CA ALA A 176 -15.26 -5.19 2.16
C ALA A 176 -14.07 -5.34 1.20
N MET A 177 -13.01 -6.06 1.61
CA MET A 177 -11.87 -6.34 0.74
C MET A 177 -12.27 -7.18 -0.48
N ARG A 178 -13.21 -8.11 -0.32
CA ARG A 178 -13.79 -8.87 -1.45
C ARG A 178 -14.50 -7.95 -2.45
N VAL A 179 -15.28 -6.97 -1.97
CA VAL A 179 -15.93 -5.96 -2.83
C VAL A 179 -14.89 -5.14 -3.60
N LEU A 180 -13.71 -4.90 -3.02
CA LEU A 180 -12.59 -4.23 -3.69
C LEU A 180 -11.81 -5.12 -4.67
N GLY A 181 -12.18 -6.39 -4.82
CA GLY A 181 -11.59 -7.33 -5.78
C GLY A 181 -10.56 -8.30 -5.17
N VAL A 182 -10.36 -8.30 -3.86
CA VAL A 182 -9.48 -9.28 -3.20
C VAL A 182 -10.17 -10.65 -3.14
N PRO A 183 -9.55 -11.75 -3.63
CA PRO A 183 -10.21 -13.03 -3.83
C PRO A 183 -10.34 -13.87 -2.54
N TYR A 184 -10.98 -13.32 -1.50
CA TYR A 184 -11.34 -14.09 -0.30
C TYR A 184 -12.44 -15.11 -0.62
N SER A 185 -12.30 -16.35 -0.17
CA SER A 185 -13.32 -17.41 -0.23
C SER A 185 -14.37 -17.27 0.87
N ASP A 186 -15.55 -17.86 0.70
CA ASP A 186 -16.61 -17.80 1.73
C ASP A 186 -16.16 -18.43 3.05
N GLU A 187 -15.25 -19.40 2.98
CA GLU A 187 -14.62 -20.00 4.13
C GLU A 187 -13.72 -19.01 4.87
N ASP A 188 -12.85 -18.28 4.16
CA ASP A 188 -11.96 -17.27 4.77
C ASP A 188 -12.77 -16.23 5.57
N ILE A 189 -13.95 -15.87 5.08
CA ILE A 189 -14.84 -14.91 5.74
C ILE A 189 -15.54 -15.54 6.95
N ARG A 190 -15.96 -16.79 6.83
CA ARG A 190 -16.67 -17.52 7.90
C ARG A 190 -15.77 -17.80 9.10
N THR A 191 -14.50 -18.15 8.85
CA THR A 191 -13.52 -18.46 9.91
C THR A 191 -12.81 -17.24 10.46
N ALA A 192 -13.00 -16.06 9.85
CA ALA A 192 -12.24 -14.85 10.17
C ALA A 192 -12.24 -14.47 11.67
N ALA A 193 -13.38 -14.65 12.35
CA ALA A 193 -13.51 -14.37 13.78
C ALA A 193 -12.76 -15.41 14.64
N GLU A 194 -12.83 -16.68 14.27
CA GLU A 194 -12.12 -17.79 14.92
C GLU A 194 -10.60 -17.65 14.74
N ASP A 195 -10.16 -17.26 13.54
CA ASP A 195 -8.75 -17.09 13.19
C ASP A 195 -8.01 -16.02 14.03
N VAL A 196 -8.77 -15.06 14.58
CA VAL A 196 -8.24 -13.98 15.43
C VAL A 196 -8.64 -14.14 16.90
N GLU A 197 -9.36 -15.18 17.27
CA GLU A 197 -9.84 -15.40 18.63
C GLU A 197 -8.68 -15.55 19.62
N GLY A 198 -8.74 -14.82 20.72
CA GLY A 198 -7.70 -14.82 21.76
C GLY A 198 -6.35 -14.24 21.32
N LYS A 199 -6.25 -13.67 20.11
CA LYS A 199 -5.05 -13.01 19.62
C LYS A 199 -5.00 -11.56 20.08
N THR A 200 -3.79 -11.12 20.38
CA THR A 200 -3.51 -9.72 20.71
C THR A 200 -3.22 -8.92 19.44
N GLU A 201 -3.31 -7.60 19.53
CA GLU A 201 -2.84 -6.71 18.47
C GLU A 201 -1.34 -6.89 18.19
N MET A 202 -0.56 -7.26 19.21
CA MET A 202 0.85 -7.61 19.04
C MET A 202 1.02 -8.86 18.16
N ASP A 203 0.21 -9.90 18.37
CA ASP A 203 0.25 -11.11 17.54
C ASP A 203 -0.13 -10.81 16.09
N ALA A 204 -1.15 -9.98 15.88
CA ALA A 204 -1.54 -9.48 14.56
C ALA A 204 -0.40 -8.70 13.89
N MET A 205 0.19 -7.72 14.60
CA MET A 205 1.29 -6.92 14.08
C MET A 205 2.48 -7.81 13.68
N VAL A 206 2.86 -8.75 14.53
CA VAL A 206 3.96 -9.69 14.22
C VAL A 206 3.61 -10.56 13.02
N ALA A 207 2.39 -11.10 12.93
CA ALA A 207 1.96 -11.88 11.77
C ALA A 207 2.04 -11.08 10.46
N TYR A 208 1.61 -9.81 10.49
CA TYR A 208 1.76 -8.91 9.34
C TYR A 208 3.23 -8.68 8.99
N LEU A 209 4.07 -8.30 9.95
CA LEU A 209 5.49 -8.04 9.69
C LEU A 209 6.23 -9.29 9.15
N GLN A 210 5.85 -10.48 9.63
CA GLN A 210 6.45 -11.74 9.20
C GLN A 210 6.06 -12.15 7.78
N MET A 211 4.92 -11.71 7.26
CA MET A 211 4.57 -12.02 5.87
C MET A 211 5.34 -11.15 4.87
N LEU A 212 5.82 -9.96 5.26
CA LEU A 212 6.33 -8.94 4.35
C LEU A 212 7.47 -9.47 3.46
N GLY A 213 7.19 -9.53 2.16
CA GLY A 213 8.15 -9.95 1.14
C GLY A 213 8.37 -11.46 1.03
N THR A 214 7.53 -12.28 1.67
CA THR A 214 7.70 -13.74 1.70
C THR A 214 6.94 -14.49 0.60
N MET A 215 5.93 -13.84 0.00
CA MET A 215 5.00 -14.45 -0.96
C MET A 215 5.63 -14.80 -2.32
N ILE A 216 6.73 -14.13 -2.69
CA ILE A 216 7.45 -14.39 -3.93
C ILE A 216 8.83 -14.98 -3.60
N LYS A 217 9.16 -16.11 -4.24
CA LYS A 217 10.49 -16.72 -4.17
C LYS A 217 11.26 -16.37 -5.43
N PHE A 218 12.02 -15.28 -5.36
CA PHE A 218 12.77 -14.76 -6.50
C PHE A 218 13.78 -15.76 -7.05
N GLN A 219 13.80 -15.90 -8.37
CA GLN A 219 14.77 -16.72 -9.08
C GLN A 219 16.06 -15.93 -9.32
N PRO A 220 17.25 -16.48 -9.01
CA PRO A 220 18.52 -15.81 -9.26
C PRO A 220 18.70 -15.47 -10.75
N GLY A 221 19.08 -14.21 -11.03
CA GLY A 221 19.40 -13.75 -12.39
C GLY A 221 18.19 -13.44 -13.28
N ARG A 222 16.96 -13.60 -12.78
CA ARG A 222 15.75 -13.16 -13.49
C ARG A 222 15.55 -11.66 -13.34
N ASP A 223 15.25 -11.00 -14.45
CA ASP A 223 14.69 -9.66 -14.45
C ASP A 223 13.16 -9.77 -14.46
N TYR A 224 12.51 -9.02 -13.58
CA TYR A 224 11.05 -8.98 -13.46
C TYR A 224 10.45 -7.66 -13.99
N ARG A 225 11.27 -6.77 -14.59
CA ARG A 225 10.83 -5.47 -15.12
C ARG A 225 10.60 -5.46 -16.64
N ASP A 226 11.26 -6.36 -17.37
CA ASP A 226 11.28 -6.44 -18.83
C ASP A 226 10.50 -7.67 -19.32
#